data_AF-A0A7C3CJ01-F1
#
_entry.id   AF-A0A7C3CJ01-F1
#
_cell.length_a   1.000
_cell.length_b   1.000
_cell.length_c   1.000
_cell.angle_alpha   90.00
_cell.angle_beta   90.00
_cell.angle_gamma   90.00
#
_symmetry.space_group_name_H-M   'P 1'
#
loop_
_entity.id
_entity.type
_entity.pdbx_description
1 polymer ?
#
loop_
_entity_poly.entity_id
_entity_poly.type
_entity_poly.pdbx_seq_one_letter_code
_entity_poly.pdbx_strand_id
1 'polypeptide(L)'
;MLKFFKKTALFFFTILALNACEEPANNKTPTSPPEVEVKPPAPQSLQKDCEIKGAILKGNRKLVKERNTLVCIVADDSVKDKRGKNSHRILEIYNTNTCKLIKREVLPENISSDFPYQIADIIYNNNSHLVAIKGYGEIYCYDVEHHTLLQPMIPSFLSERIAADAQSGSIKHLEVWENYLIGYAEDIGAFVFDMTDTQHPKPLLPAAEYDLSDGEGEDFASLFFLKSENGNTFQAIAPDYDYDENKFQVNALFETPKNMNISIPKNVKNNRFIVLNIKDKGTFVVDMENRKNINLPKKMKNKTTKEILNWLKKNQ
;
A
#
# COMPACT_ATOMS: atom_id res chain seq x y z
N MET A 1 -32.56 -25.09 -58.01
CA MET A 1 -33.97 -24.65 -58.03
C MET A 1 -34.08 -23.35 -57.22
N LEU A 2 -34.51 -22.27 -57.87
CA LEU A 2 -34.98 -20.92 -57.44
C LEU A 2 -34.54 -20.29 -56.09
N LYS A 3 -33.78 -19.18 -56.09
CA LYS A 3 -34.15 -17.71 -56.11
C LYS A 3 -34.42 -17.11 -54.71
N PHE A 4 -33.55 -16.25 -54.17
CA PHE A 4 -33.51 -14.74 -54.24
C PHE A 4 -34.54 -14.00 -53.37
N PHE A 5 -34.10 -13.13 -52.43
CA PHE A 5 -34.53 -11.71 -52.32
C PHE A 5 -33.64 -10.86 -51.39
N LYS A 6 -33.32 -9.65 -51.88
CA LYS A 6 -32.55 -8.52 -51.30
C LYS A 6 -33.45 -7.57 -50.48
N LYS A 7 -32.83 -6.71 -49.62
CA LYS A 7 -33.11 -5.26 -49.39
C LYS A 7 -32.07 -4.68 -48.39
N THR A 8 -30.94 -4.11 -48.82
CA THR A 8 -30.61 -2.66 -49.01
C THR A 8 -31.51 -1.59 -48.39
N ALA A 9 -30.89 -0.71 -47.59
CA ALA A 9 -31.26 0.71 -47.43
C ALA A 9 -29.99 1.55 -47.22
N LEU A 10 -29.72 2.44 -48.16
CA LEU A 10 -28.66 3.45 -48.24
C LEU A 10 -29.39 4.80 -48.26
N PHE A 11 -28.99 5.78 -47.45
CA PHE A 11 -29.46 7.15 -47.62
C PHE A 11 -28.26 8.09 -47.76
N PHE A 12 -28.06 8.51 -49.01
CA PHE A 12 -27.26 9.63 -49.45
C PHE A 12 -28.06 10.92 -49.20
N PHE A 13 -27.41 11.99 -48.74
CA PHE A 13 -27.79 13.34 -49.19
C PHE A 13 -26.54 14.23 -49.24
N THR A 14 -26.21 14.64 -50.45
CA THR A 14 -25.15 15.58 -50.81
C THR A 14 -25.85 16.73 -51.51
N ILE A 15 -25.66 17.98 -51.06
CA ILE A 15 -25.83 19.16 -51.92
C ILE A 15 -24.71 20.15 -51.60
N LEU A 16 -23.79 20.28 -52.56
CA LEU A 16 -22.96 21.45 -52.78
C LEU A 16 -23.80 22.55 -53.45
N ALA A 17 -23.54 23.80 -53.08
CA ALA A 17 -23.57 24.92 -54.03
C ALA A 17 -22.60 26.02 -53.57
N LEU A 18 -21.60 26.29 -54.42
CA LEU A 18 -20.76 27.47 -54.42
C LEU A 18 -21.57 28.69 -54.87
N ASN A 19 -21.27 29.86 -54.33
CA ASN A 19 -21.35 31.12 -55.08
C ASN A 19 -20.32 32.13 -54.55
N ALA A 20 -19.81 32.90 -55.50
CA ALA A 20 -18.65 33.77 -55.40
C ALA A 20 -19.01 35.25 -55.16
N CYS A 21 -17.95 36.02 -54.87
CA CYS A 21 -17.72 37.45 -55.10
C CYS A 21 -18.31 38.52 -54.15
N GLU A 22 -17.33 39.26 -53.62
CA GLU A 22 -17.19 40.72 -53.47
C GLU A 22 -17.97 41.50 -52.41
N GLU A 23 -17.19 42.37 -51.75
CA GLU A 23 -17.53 43.24 -50.63
C GLU A 23 -18.62 44.26 -50.97
N PRO A 24 -19.26 44.84 -49.92
CA PRO A 24 -18.80 46.18 -49.58
C PRO A 24 -18.58 46.41 -48.08
N ALA A 25 -17.65 47.30 -47.81
CA ALA A 25 -17.30 47.87 -46.52
C ALA A 25 -18.54 48.31 -45.71
N ASN A 26 -18.55 47.97 -44.42
CA ASN A 26 -19.35 48.73 -43.46
C ASN A 26 -18.70 48.74 -42.07
N ASN A 27 -18.39 49.96 -41.61
CA ASN A 27 -17.80 50.31 -40.33
C ASN A 27 -18.49 49.62 -39.15
N LYS A 28 -17.71 48.87 -38.34
CA LYS A 28 -18.05 48.62 -36.93
C LYS A 28 -16.78 48.73 -36.07
N THR A 29 -16.85 49.69 -35.16
CA THR A 29 -15.98 49.97 -34.02
C THR A 29 -15.50 48.68 -33.32
N PRO A 30 -14.20 48.55 -33.00
CA PRO A 30 -13.74 47.42 -32.20
C PRO A 30 -14.10 47.67 -30.72
N THR A 31 -15.11 46.94 -30.23
CA THR A 31 -15.33 46.78 -28.79
C THR A 31 -14.30 45.77 -28.28
N SER A 32 -13.31 46.26 -27.55
CA SER A 32 -12.32 45.46 -26.83
C SER A 32 -13.02 44.46 -25.90
N PRO A 33 -12.62 43.17 -25.86
CA PRO A 33 -13.12 42.25 -24.85
C PRO A 33 -12.70 42.73 -23.44
N PRO A 34 -13.55 42.54 -22.41
CA PRO A 34 -13.23 42.96 -21.06
C PRO A 34 -11.96 42.23 -20.59
N GLU A 35 -11.00 43.03 -20.14
CA GLU A 35 -9.79 42.59 -19.47
C GLU A 35 -10.18 41.74 -18.26
N VAL A 36 -10.02 40.42 -18.39
CA VAL A 36 -10.18 39.49 -17.28
C VAL A 36 -9.04 39.81 -16.33
N GLU A 37 -9.38 40.45 -15.21
CA GLU A 37 -8.47 40.69 -14.10
C GLU A 37 -8.02 39.32 -13.56
N VAL A 38 -6.90 38.84 -14.08
CA VAL A 38 -6.22 37.64 -13.60
C VAL A 38 -5.70 37.99 -12.21
N LYS A 39 -6.46 37.60 -11.17
CA LYS A 39 -5.98 37.66 -9.80
C LYS A 39 -4.60 37.02 -9.76
N PRO A 40 -3.56 37.75 -9.29
CA PRO A 40 -2.25 37.14 -9.12
C PRO A 40 -2.42 35.91 -8.22
N PRO A 41 -1.75 34.78 -8.54
CA PRO A 41 -1.77 33.61 -7.68
C PRO A 41 -1.39 34.06 -6.27
N ALA A 42 -2.19 33.66 -5.28
CA ALA A 42 -1.91 33.95 -3.89
C ALA A 42 -0.44 33.58 -3.61
N PRO A 43 0.33 34.44 -2.90
CA PRO A 43 1.72 34.16 -2.63
C PRO A 43 1.81 32.81 -1.94
N GLN A 44 2.44 31.83 -2.61
CA GLN A 44 2.83 30.59 -1.99
C GLN A 44 3.74 30.97 -0.82
N SER A 45 3.22 30.86 0.40
CA SER A 45 4.00 31.19 1.59
C SER A 45 5.24 30.30 1.56
N LEU A 46 6.42 30.92 1.46
CA LEU A 46 7.70 30.27 1.75
C LEU A 46 7.55 29.59 3.12
N GLN A 47 7.34 28.27 3.13
CA GLN A 47 7.31 27.48 4.35
C GLN A 47 8.64 27.67 5.05
N LYS A 48 8.63 28.37 6.18
CA LYS A 48 9.81 28.52 7.03
C LYS A 48 10.23 27.12 7.49
N ASP A 49 11.53 26.83 7.39
CA ASP A 49 12.07 25.62 8.01
C ASP A 49 12.01 25.81 9.53
N CYS A 50 11.13 25.08 10.20
CA CYS A 50 10.97 25.20 11.64
C CYS A 50 12.19 24.63 12.36
N GLU A 51 12.72 25.38 13.33
CA GLU A 51 13.84 24.94 14.15
C GLU A 51 13.43 23.76 15.03
N ILE A 52 14.17 22.66 14.92
CA ILE A 52 13.99 21.44 15.71
C ILE A 52 15.10 21.41 16.76
N LYS A 53 14.74 21.32 18.04
CA LYS A 53 15.70 21.45 19.15
C LYS A 53 16.48 20.18 19.46
N GLY A 54 15.91 19.01 19.14
CA GLY A 54 16.52 17.71 19.41
C GLY A 54 17.43 17.21 18.29
N ALA A 55 18.23 16.19 18.59
CA ALA A 55 19.01 15.46 17.59
C ALA A 55 18.06 14.65 16.68
N ILE A 56 18.23 14.77 15.37
CA ILE A 56 17.37 14.14 14.37
C ILE A 56 18.19 13.26 13.42
N LEU A 57 17.67 12.07 13.11
CA LEU A 57 18.27 11.20 12.10
C LEU A 57 17.76 11.55 10.71
N LYS A 58 18.52 11.17 9.68
CA LYS A 58 18.06 11.24 8.28
C LYS A 58 16.77 10.41 8.13
N GLY A 59 15.77 10.99 7.47
CA GLY A 59 14.44 10.36 7.28
C GLY A 59 13.43 10.64 8.40
N ASN A 60 13.89 11.07 9.59
CA ASN A 60 13.01 11.31 10.74
C ASN A 60 12.34 12.69 10.77
N ARG A 61 12.22 13.33 9.61
CA ARG A 61 11.55 14.61 9.41
C ARG A 61 10.57 14.49 8.25
N LYS A 62 9.27 14.63 8.51
CA LYS A 62 8.23 14.50 7.50
C LYS A 62 7.28 15.69 7.50
N LEU A 63 7.19 16.36 6.36
CA LEU A 63 6.28 17.48 6.15
C LEU A 63 5.00 16.99 5.46
N VAL A 64 3.86 17.24 6.08
CA VAL A 64 2.51 17.02 5.54
C VAL A 64 1.97 18.38 5.10
N LYS A 65 2.28 18.74 3.85
CA LYS A 65 2.11 20.11 3.32
C LYS A 65 0.66 20.56 3.36
N GLU A 66 -0.26 19.67 3.00
CA GLU A 66 -1.70 19.92 2.90
C GLU A 66 -2.32 20.31 4.26
N ARG A 67 -1.66 19.93 5.36
CA ARG A 67 -2.12 20.16 6.73
C ARG A 67 -1.23 21.13 7.51
N ASN A 68 -0.20 21.70 6.88
CA ASN A 68 0.78 22.57 7.55
C ASN A 68 1.37 21.91 8.82
N THR A 69 1.67 20.61 8.73
CA THR A 69 2.15 19.82 9.86
C THR A 69 3.53 19.27 9.56
N LEU A 70 4.45 19.42 10.50
CA LEU A 70 5.77 18.80 10.49
C LEU A 70 5.82 17.75 11.60
N VAL A 71 6.10 16.50 11.22
CA VAL A 71 6.26 15.36 12.11
C VAL A 71 7.75 15.01 12.21
N CYS A 72 8.27 14.90 13.42
CA CYS A 72 9.67 14.63 13.69
C CYS A 72 9.84 13.51 14.72
N ILE A 73 10.86 12.66 14.53
CA ILE A 73 11.36 11.76 15.58
C ILE A 73 12.76 12.24 16.00
N VAL A 74 12.87 12.70 17.23
CA VAL A 74 14.09 13.30 17.78
C VAL A 74 14.60 12.56 19.01
N ALA A 75 15.79 12.95 19.46
CA ALA A 75 16.38 12.56 20.74
C ALA A 75 16.91 13.80 21.47
N ASP A 76 16.82 13.78 22.80
CA ASP A 76 17.48 14.75 23.68
C ASP A 76 18.01 14.04 24.95
N ASP A 77 18.53 14.82 25.89
CA ASP A 77 19.12 14.28 27.12
C ASP A 77 18.13 13.47 27.99
N SER A 78 16.83 13.67 27.84
CA SER A 78 15.81 12.98 28.65
C SER A 78 15.58 11.52 28.26
N VAL A 79 16.05 11.11 27.08
CA VAL A 79 15.85 9.75 26.54
C VAL A 79 17.15 9.01 26.30
N LYS A 80 18.28 9.49 26.84
CA LYS A 80 19.56 8.79 26.74
C LYS A 80 19.53 7.45 27.47
N ASP A 81 20.22 6.46 26.89
CA ASP A 81 20.42 5.18 27.56
C ASP A 81 21.44 5.29 28.72
N LYS A 82 21.64 4.18 29.43
CA LYS A 82 22.61 4.09 30.55
C LYS A 82 24.07 4.38 30.13
N ARG A 83 24.38 4.32 28.83
CA ARG A 83 25.70 4.61 28.25
C ARG A 83 25.79 6.06 27.73
N GLY A 84 24.72 6.85 27.89
CA GLY A 84 24.63 8.22 27.39
C GLY A 84 24.33 8.33 25.90
N LYS A 85 23.97 7.23 25.22
CA LYS A 85 23.63 7.21 23.80
C LYS A 85 22.21 7.74 23.59
N ASN A 86 22.03 8.55 22.54
CA ASN A 86 20.72 9.08 22.15
C ASN A 86 19.77 7.95 21.72
N SER A 87 18.56 7.93 22.30
CA SER A 87 17.45 7.09 21.85
C SER A 87 16.47 7.94 21.06
N HIS A 88 16.37 7.75 19.73
CA HIS A 88 15.47 8.51 18.88
C HIS A 88 14.04 7.98 18.98
N ARG A 89 13.33 8.46 20.00
CA ARG A 89 11.98 8.01 20.36
C ARG A 89 11.05 9.14 20.83
N ILE A 90 11.44 10.39 20.67
CA ILE A 90 10.58 11.54 20.98
C ILE A 90 9.85 11.95 19.70
N LEU A 91 8.54 11.75 19.67
CA LEU A 91 7.67 12.27 18.62
C LEU A 91 7.36 13.73 18.89
N GLU A 92 7.70 14.60 17.95
CA GLU A 92 7.36 16.02 17.98
C GLU A 92 6.54 16.41 16.75
N ILE A 93 5.45 17.13 16.98
CA ILE A 93 4.56 17.62 15.94
C ILE A 93 4.54 19.14 15.99
N TYR A 94 4.78 19.79 14.86
CA TYR A 94 4.81 21.24 14.74
C TYR A 94 3.78 21.74 13.73
N ASN A 95 3.23 22.93 13.99
CA ASN A 95 2.50 23.70 13.01
C ASN A 95 3.51 24.49 12.16
N THR A 96 3.56 24.27 10.85
CA THR A 96 4.59 24.87 9.98
C THR A 96 4.38 26.35 9.71
N ASN A 97 3.18 26.88 9.94
CA ASN A 97 2.90 28.30 9.73
C ASN A 97 3.44 29.15 10.90
N THR A 98 3.42 28.59 12.11
CA THR A 98 3.83 29.28 13.33
C THR A 98 5.13 28.77 13.93
N CYS A 99 5.62 27.61 13.46
CA CYS A 99 6.69 26.82 14.05
C CYS A 99 6.51 26.53 15.55
N LYS A 100 5.26 26.50 16.01
CA LYS A 100 4.92 26.10 17.38
C LYS A 100 4.77 24.58 17.46
N LEU A 101 5.33 24.02 18.53
CA LEU A 101 5.14 22.63 18.91
C LEU A 101 3.69 22.42 19.33
N ILE A 102 2.99 21.53 18.62
CA ILE A 102 1.61 21.12 18.88
C ILE A 102 1.61 19.98 19.90
N LYS A 103 2.48 18.99 19.70
CA LYS A 103 2.52 17.77 20.50
C LYS A 103 3.95 17.28 20.67
N ARG A 104 4.27 16.78 21.86
CA ARG A 104 5.51 16.06 22.17
C ARG A 104 5.16 14.83 22.98
N GLU A 105 5.60 13.67 22.53
CA GLU A 105 5.31 12.38 23.14
C GLU A 105 6.56 11.51 23.12
N VAL A 106 6.86 10.82 24.22
CA VAL A 106 8.00 9.90 24.29
C VAL A 106 7.48 8.50 24.05
N LEU A 107 7.86 7.90 22.92
CA LEU A 107 7.55 6.51 22.61
C LEU A 107 8.29 5.56 23.56
N PRO A 108 7.76 4.35 23.80
CA PRO A 108 8.46 3.31 24.55
C PRO A 108 9.87 3.09 23.99
N GLU A 109 10.81 2.71 24.84
CA GLU A 109 12.08 2.21 24.30
C GLU A 109 11.77 0.96 23.44
N ASN A 110 12.37 0.86 22.26
CA ASN A 110 12.35 -0.37 21.46
C ASN A 110 13.10 -1.48 22.22
N ILE A 111 13.66 -2.47 21.52
CA ILE A 111 14.55 -3.44 22.16
C ILE A 111 15.77 -2.78 22.82
N SER A 112 16.30 -1.70 22.26
CA SER A 112 17.32 -0.83 22.87
C SER A 112 17.42 0.52 22.17
N SER A 113 18.22 1.43 22.73
CA SER A 113 18.64 2.71 22.10
C SER A 113 19.34 2.57 20.75
N ASP A 114 19.84 1.37 20.42
CA ASP A 114 20.51 1.09 19.16
C ASP A 114 19.50 0.95 17.99
N PHE A 115 18.21 0.78 18.30
CA PHE A 115 17.12 0.63 17.34
C PHE A 115 16.18 1.84 17.39
N PRO A 116 16.49 2.93 16.67
CA PRO A 116 15.69 4.15 16.69
C PRO A 116 14.34 3.94 16.01
N TYR A 117 13.32 4.71 16.43
CA TYR A 117 12.12 4.84 15.62
C TYR A 117 12.42 5.61 14.33
N GLN A 118 11.75 5.22 13.26
CA GLN A 118 11.89 5.85 11.96
C GLN A 118 10.54 6.25 11.39
N ILE A 119 10.44 7.44 10.80
CA ILE A 119 9.26 7.78 10.00
C ILE A 119 9.32 6.95 8.72
N ALA A 120 8.24 6.22 8.41
CA ALA A 120 8.15 5.51 7.16
C ALA A 120 8.11 6.51 5.99
N ASP A 121 8.75 6.17 4.87
CA ASP A 121 8.79 7.07 3.71
C ASP A 121 7.39 7.36 3.15
N ILE A 122 6.42 6.51 3.46
CA ILE A 122 5.05 6.57 2.97
C ILE A 122 4.17 7.45 3.86
N ILE A 123 3.51 8.41 3.22
CA ILE A 123 2.32 9.06 3.78
C ILE A 123 1.15 8.14 3.43
N TYR A 124 0.48 7.63 4.45
CA TYR A 124 -0.64 6.71 4.26
C TYR A 124 -1.75 7.46 3.53
N ASN A 125 -1.84 7.23 2.20
CA ASN A 125 -2.73 7.80 1.19
C ASN A 125 -2.98 9.32 1.32
N ASN A 126 -2.87 10.08 0.22
CA ASN A 126 -3.12 11.54 0.24
C ASN A 126 -4.47 11.93 0.89
N ASN A 127 -5.42 10.99 0.98
CA ASN A 127 -6.72 11.18 1.61
C ASN A 127 -6.78 10.91 3.13
N SER A 128 -5.90 10.09 3.69
CA SER A 128 -6.02 9.63 5.09
C SER A 128 -5.06 10.32 6.07
N HIS A 129 -4.08 11.06 5.56
CA HIS A 129 -3.19 11.92 6.36
C HIS A 129 -2.55 11.23 7.58
N LEU A 130 -2.29 9.92 7.52
CA LEU A 130 -1.56 9.23 8.57
C LEU A 130 -0.06 9.22 8.25
N VAL A 131 0.75 9.43 9.28
CA VAL A 131 2.21 9.26 9.21
C VAL A 131 2.58 8.01 9.99
N ALA A 132 3.05 6.99 9.28
CA ALA A 132 3.51 5.75 9.91
C ALA A 132 4.92 5.93 10.49
N ILE A 133 5.12 5.36 11.68
CA ILE A 133 6.36 5.39 12.45
C ILE A 133 6.72 3.93 12.74
N LYS A 134 7.86 3.48 12.23
CA LYS A 134 8.38 2.12 12.38
C LYS A 134 9.26 2.06 13.63
N GLY A 135 8.87 1.23 14.59
CA GLY A 135 9.75 0.74 15.65
C GLY A 135 10.46 -0.54 15.23
N TYR A 136 11.05 -1.26 16.19
CA TYR A 136 11.67 -2.55 15.92
C TYR A 136 10.62 -3.60 15.54
N GLY A 137 9.66 -3.90 16.42
CA GLY A 137 8.61 -4.91 16.20
C GLY A 137 7.19 -4.36 16.23
N GLU A 138 7.04 -3.03 16.25
CA GLU A 138 5.75 -2.35 16.34
C GLU A 138 5.71 -1.12 15.45
N ILE A 139 4.50 -0.73 15.07
CA ILE A 139 4.24 0.40 14.20
C ILE A 139 3.26 1.33 14.90
N TYR A 140 3.56 2.62 14.89
CA TYR A 140 2.60 3.64 15.28
C TYR A 140 2.14 4.40 14.04
N CYS A 141 0.91 4.90 14.07
CA CYS A 141 0.42 5.84 13.07
C CYS A 141 -0.02 7.10 13.77
N TYR A 142 0.53 8.24 13.35
CA TYR A 142 0.06 9.54 13.78
C TYR A 142 -1.02 10.04 12.81
N ASP A 143 -2.23 10.23 13.33
CA ASP A 143 -3.33 10.86 12.63
C ASP A 143 -3.16 12.38 12.68
N VAL A 144 -2.81 12.94 11.53
CA VAL A 144 -2.55 14.39 11.40
C VAL A 144 -3.84 15.20 11.48
N GLU A 145 -4.99 14.62 11.12
CA GLU A 145 -6.28 15.29 11.12
C GLU A 145 -6.86 15.39 12.53
N HIS A 146 -6.80 14.31 13.30
CA HIS A 146 -7.30 14.26 14.68
C HIS A 146 -6.22 14.51 15.73
N HIS A 147 -4.99 14.82 15.32
CA HIS A 147 -3.83 15.05 16.17
C HIS A 147 -3.54 13.95 17.18
N THR A 148 -3.83 12.70 16.82
CA THR A 148 -3.82 11.56 17.75
C THR A 148 -2.78 10.54 17.31
N LEU A 149 -2.04 10.00 18.27
CA LEU A 149 -1.17 8.85 18.03
C LEU A 149 -2.03 7.60 18.26
N LEU A 150 -2.15 6.76 17.24
CA LEU A 150 -2.91 5.51 17.33
C LEU A 150 -2.19 4.50 18.24
N GLN A 151 -2.94 3.52 18.71
CA GLN A 151 -2.39 2.40 19.48
C GLN A 151 -1.32 1.66 18.67
N PRO A 152 -0.30 1.09 19.33
CA PRO A 152 0.75 0.34 18.64
C PRO A 152 0.15 -0.85 17.89
N MET A 153 0.58 -0.99 16.65
CA MET A 153 0.24 -2.11 15.77
C MET A 153 1.40 -3.10 15.77
N ILE A 154 1.14 -4.32 16.23
CA ILE A 154 2.13 -5.39 16.31
C ILE A 154 1.81 -6.42 15.23
N PRO A 155 2.74 -6.74 14.31
CA PRO A 155 2.55 -7.75 13.29
C PRO A 155 2.08 -9.08 13.88
N SER A 156 1.23 -9.79 13.15
CA SER A 156 0.73 -11.10 13.54
C SER A 156 0.85 -12.08 12.38
N PHE A 157 1.24 -13.31 12.71
CA PHE A 157 1.58 -14.34 11.75
C PHE A 157 0.78 -15.62 12.02
N LEU A 158 0.61 -16.46 11.01
CA LEU A 158 -0.16 -17.70 11.15
C LEU A 158 0.67 -18.80 11.83
N SER A 159 1.95 -18.89 11.50
CA SER A 159 2.90 -19.85 12.06
C SER A 159 3.81 -19.19 13.08
N GLU A 160 4.43 -20.00 13.93
CA GLU A 160 5.49 -19.54 14.82
C GLU A 160 6.68 -19.00 14.02
N ARG A 161 7.43 -18.09 14.63
CA ARG A 161 8.54 -17.38 14.00
C ARG A 161 9.78 -17.51 14.87
N ILE A 162 10.90 -17.82 14.23
CA ILE A 162 12.18 -17.96 14.90
C ILE A 162 13.03 -16.76 14.51
N ALA A 163 13.48 -16.01 15.50
CA ALA A 163 14.42 -14.92 15.28
C ALA A 163 15.81 -15.51 15.07
N ALA A 164 16.39 -15.30 13.87
CA ALA A 164 17.73 -15.74 13.55
C ALA A 164 18.79 -14.92 14.31
N ASP A 165 18.59 -13.61 14.43
CA ASP A 165 19.48 -12.70 15.12
C ASP A 165 18.77 -11.48 15.77
N ALA A 166 19.56 -10.48 16.18
CA ALA A 166 19.08 -9.27 16.85
C ALA A 166 18.45 -8.23 15.91
N GLN A 167 18.42 -8.47 14.60
CA GLN A 167 17.72 -7.68 13.59
C GLN A 167 16.43 -8.35 13.14
N SER A 168 16.30 -9.68 13.31
CA SER A 168 15.09 -10.43 12.98
C SER A 168 13.85 -9.87 13.69
N GLY A 169 12.80 -9.61 12.90
CA GLY A 169 11.58 -8.92 13.33
C GLY A 169 11.60 -7.42 13.14
N SER A 170 12.74 -6.82 12.75
CA SER A 170 12.82 -5.39 12.45
C SER A 170 11.93 -5.02 11.26
N ILE A 171 11.12 -3.97 11.38
CA ILE A 171 10.24 -3.52 10.29
C ILE A 171 11.06 -2.82 9.19
N LYS A 172 11.31 -3.53 8.09
CA LYS A 172 12.06 -3.00 6.94
C LYS A 172 11.21 -2.08 6.09
N HIS A 173 9.99 -2.51 5.78
CA HIS A 173 9.13 -1.81 4.85
C HIS A 173 7.70 -1.69 5.35
N LEU A 174 7.05 -0.61 4.95
CA LEU A 174 5.61 -0.40 5.04
C LEU A 174 5.15 0.17 3.70
N GLU A 175 4.07 -0.37 3.16
CA GLU A 175 3.35 0.05 1.96
C GLU A 175 1.86 0.21 2.26
N VAL A 176 1.20 1.09 1.52
CA VAL A 176 -0.24 1.34 1.67
C VAL A 176 -0.94 0.93 0.39
N TRP A 177 -1.97 0.10 0.56
CA TRP A 177 -2.81 -0.37 -0.52
C TRP A 177 -4.27 -0.20 -0.12
N GLU A 178 -4.93 0.79 -0.72
CA GLU A 178 -6.32 1.15 -0.37
C GLU A 178 -6.45 1.37 1.16
N ASN A 179 -7.27 0.57 1.85
CA ASN A 179 -7.48 0.61 3.30
C ASN A 179 -6.60 -0.39 4.06
N TYR A 180 -5.46 -0.79 3.51
CA TYR A 180 -4.55 -1.74 4.13
C TYR A 180 -3.16 -1.13 4.30
N LEU A 181 -2.57 -1.36 5.47
CA LEU A 181 -1.15 -1.14 5.72
C LEU A 181 -0.45 -2.48 5.62
N ILE A 182 0.42 -2.63 4.63
CA ILE A 182 1.13 -3.87 4.32
C ILE A 182 2.59 -3.62 4.69
N GLY A 183 3.27 -4.61 5.26
CA GLY A 183 4.69 -4.43 5.57
C GLY A 183 5.46 -5.73 5.54
N TYR A 184 6.75 -5.60 5.82
CA TYR A 184 7.68 -6.71 5.87
C TYR A 184 8.61 -6.57 7.08
N ALA A 185 8.70 -7.64 7.86
CA ALA A 185 9.62 -7.79 8.98
C ALA A 185 10.77 -8.72 8.57
N GLU A 186 12.01 -8.31 8.82
CA GLU A 186 13.21 -9.07 8.49
C GLU A 186 13.20 -10.46 9.13
N ASP A 187 13.54 -11.49 8.36
CA ASP A 187 13.56 -12.91 8.76
C ASP A 187 12.24 -13.46 9.35
N ILE A 188 11.14 -12.73 9.15
CA ILE A 188 9.84 -13.07 9.72
C ILE A 188 8.76 -13.09 8.63
N GLY A 189 8.86 -12.18 7.66
CA GLY A 189 8.01 -12.13 6.49
C GLY A 189 6.99 -10.99 6.48
N ALA A 190 6.05 -11.09 5.55
CA ALA A 190 5.06 -10.05 5.32
C ALA A 190 3.91 -10.06 6.36
N PHE A 191 3.36 -8.89 6.64
CA PHE A 191 2.20 -8.70 7.50
C PHE A 191 1.24 -7.66 6.91
N VAL A 192 -0.02 -7.69 7.34
CA VAL A 192 -1.07 -6.77 6.88
C VAL A 192 -1.89 -6.30 8.07
N PHE A 193 -2.23 -5.00 8.10
CA PHE A 193 -3.27 -4.43 8.94
C PHE A 193 -4.42 -3.94 8.08
N ASP A 194 -5.64 -4.28 8.48
CA ASP A 194 -6.87 -3.65 7.99
C ASP A 194 -7.04 -2.32 8.72
N MET A 195 -7.05 -1.24 7.94
CA MET A 195 -7.14 0.14 8.39
C MET A 195 -8.50 0.76 8.06
N THR A 196 -9.52 -0.05 7.70
CA THR A 196 -10.87 0.44 7.40
C THR A 196 -11.48 1.21 8.56
N ASP A 197 -11.22 0.77 9.80
CA ASP A 197 -11.40 1.58 11.01
C ASP A 197 -10.05 2.15 11.42
N THR A 198 -9.75 3.38 11.00
CA THR A 198 -8.47 4.03 11.25
C THR A 198 -8.19 4.26 12.73
N GLN A 199 -9.22 4.29 13.60
CA GLN A 199 -9.04 4.45 15.04
C GLN A 199 -8.67 3.11 15.72
N HIS A 200 -9.06 1.98 15.10
CA HIS A 200 -8.76 0.64 15.61
C HIS A 200 -8.26 -0.28 14.49
N PRO A 201 -7.04 -0.04 13.97
CA PRO A 201 -6.41 -0.96 13.03
C PRO A 201 -6.38 -2.39 13.56
N LYS A 202 -6.60 -3.36 12.68
CA LYS A 202 -6.61 -4.79 13.07
C LYS A 202 -5.58 -5.56 12.26
N PRO A 203 -4.78 -6.44 12.90
CA PRO A 203 -3.93 -7.34 12.15
C PRO A 203 -4.81 -8.28 11.32
N LEU A 204 -4.48 -8.41 10.04
CA LEU A 204 -5.07 -9.37 9.13
C LEU A 204 -4.14 -10.57 9.03
N LEU A 205 -4.55 -11.71 9.60
CA LEU A 205 -3.76 -12.94 9.52
C LEU A 205 -3.67 -13.45 8.07
N PRO A 206 -2.52 -14.01 7.67
CA PRO A 206 -2.39 -14.71 6.41
C PRO A 206 -3.42 -15.85 6.30
N ALA A 207 -3.96 -16.02 5.10
CA ALA A 207 -4.84 -17.15 4.81
C ALA A 207 -4.06 -18.47 4.74
N ALA A 208 -2.83 -18.39 4.24
CA ALA A 208 -1.84 -19.47 4.16
C ALA A 208 -0.43 -18.88 4.26
N GLU A 209 0.52 -19.69 4.71
CA GLU A 209 1.95 -19.38 4.74
C GLU A 209 2.72 -20.56 4.14
N TYR A 210 3.95 -20.35 3.70
CA TYR A 210 4.83 -21.43 3.30
C TYR A 210 6.25 -21.08 3.75
N ASP A 211 6.84 -21.97 4.53
CA ASP A 211 8.22 -21.84 4.99
C ASP A 211 9.19 -22.04 3.82
N LEU A 212 10.02 -21.03 3.58
CA LEU A 212 11.04 -21.01 2.53
C LEU A 212 12.43 -21.38 3.04
N SER A 213 12.60 -21.43 4.36
CA SER A 213 13.87 -21.65 5.05
C SER A 213 14.22 -23.12 5.29
N ASP A 214 13.69 -24.03 4.46
CA ASP A 214 13.84 -25.49 4.62
C ASP A 214 13.46 -26.03 6.02
N GLY A 215 12.61 -25.31 6.76
CA GLY A 215 12.09 -25.71 8.07
C GLY A 215 12.68 -25.00 9.28
N GLU A 216 13.59 -24.04 9.07
CA GLU A 216 14.21 -23.25 10.16
C GLU A 216 13.29 -22.14 10.69
N GLY A 217 12.19 -21.82 9.99
CA GLY A 217 11.22 -20.82 10.41
C GLY A 217 11.71 -19.37 10.33
N GLU A 218 12.63 -19.08 9.41
CA GLU A 218 13.31 -17.78 9.23
C GLU A 218 12.88 -17.03 7.96
N ASP A 219 12.12 -17.67 7.06
CA ASP A 219 11.53 -16.98 5.90
C ASP A 219 10.19 -17.61 5.52
N PHE A 220 9.18 -16.78 5.28
CA PHE A 220 7.82 -17.21 4.98
C PHE A 220 7.22 -16.42 3.82
N ALA A 221 6.79 -17.15 2.80
CA ALA A 221 5.81 -16.63 1.85
C ALA A 221 4.43 -16.58 2.50
N SER A 222 3.74 -15.44 2.43
CA SER A 222 2.42 -15.24 3.03
C SER A 222 1.38 -14.86 1.99
N LEU A 223 0.20 -15.49 2.04
CA LEU A 223 -0.93 -15.22 1.16
C LEU A 223 -2.03 -14.52 1.95
N PHE A 224 -2.43 -13.33 1.51
CA PHE A 224 -3.53 -12.58 2.11
C PHE A 224 -4.68 -12.41 1.12
N PHE A 225 -5.89 -12.27 1.66
CA PHE A 225 -7.09 -11.88 0.91
C PHE A 225 -7.60 -10.55 1.44
N LEU A 226 -7.38 -9.49 0.68
CA LEU A 226 -7.85 -8.15 0.99
C LEU A 226 -9.26 -7.98 0.45
N LYS A 227 -10.21 -7.55 1.29
CA LYS A 227 -11.60 -7.38 0.90
C LYS A 227 -11.77 -6.03 0.20
N SER A 228 -12.45 -6.03 -0.96
CA SER A 228 -12.81 -4.77 -1.62
C SER A 228 -13.94 -4.04 -0.87
N GLU A 229 -13.92 -2.72 -0.85
CA GLU A 229 -14.92 -1.89 -0.14
C GLU A 229 -16.37 -2.20 -0.54
N ASN A 230 -16.62 -2.42 -1.84
CA ASN A 230 -17.97 -2.42 -2.41
C ASN A 230 -18.56 -3.82 -2.68
N GLY A 231 -18.01 -4.88 -2.09
CA GLY A 231 -18.61 -6.22 -2.30
C GLY A 231 -17.94 -7.40 -1.61
N ASN A 232 -18.42 -8.59 -1.96
CA ASN A 232 -17.83 -9.87 -1.55
C ASN A 232 -16.74 -10.32 -2.54
N THR A 233 -15.89 -9.38 -2.95
CA THR A 233 -14.73 -9.64 -3.80
C THR A 233 -13.46 -9.45 -3.00
N PHE A 234 -12.44 -10.23 -3.34
CA PHE A 234 -11.15 -10.21 -2.67
C PHE A 234 -10.03 -10.02 -3.69
N GLN A 235 -9.04 -9.23 -3.31
CA GLN A 235 -7.74 -9.20 -3.95
C GLN A 235 -6.81 -10.15 -3.20
N ALA A 236 -6.27 -11.15 -3.90
CA ALA A 236 -5.22 -11.97 -3.35
C ALA A 236 -3.87 -11.28 -3.57
N ILE A 237 -3.02 -11.27 -2.54
CA ILE A 237 -1.66 -10.73 -2.59
C ILE A 237 -0.70 -11.74 -1.97
N ALA A 238 0.52 -11.80 -2.50
CA ALA A 238 1.62 -12.57 -1.92
C ALA A 238 2.86 -11.69 -1.85
N PRO A 239 2.95 -10.81 -0.83
CA PRO A 239 4.00 -9.80 -0.78
C PRO A 239 5.39 -10.41 -0.71
N ASP A 240 6.35 -9.65 -1.23
CA ASP A 240 7.73 -10.05 -1.37
C ASP A 240 8.69 -8.92 -1.01
N TYR A 241 9.86 -9.29 -0.52
CA TYR A 241 10.95 -8.36 -0.24
C TYR A 241 12.23 -8.87 -0.88
N ASP A 242 12.72 -8.13 -1.86
CA ASP A 242 14.01 -8.35 -2.46
C ASP A 242 15.09 -7.66 -1.62
N TYR A 243 15.89 -8.45 -0.90
CA TYR A 243 16.97 -7.95 -0.05
C TYR A 243 18.12 -7.34 -0.85
N ASP A 244 18.38 -7.85 -2.06
CA ASP A 244 19.47 -7.36 -2.92
C ASP A 244 19.13 -5.99 -3.51
N GLU A 245 17.87 -5.80 -3.94
CA GLU A 245 17.36 -4.52 -4.46
C GLU A 245 16.80 -3.58 -3.37
N ASN A 246 16.71 -4.04 -2.12
CA ASN A 246 16.04 -3.35 -1.01
C ASN A 246 14.63 -2.88 -1.40
N LYS A 247 13.87 -3.79 -2.02
CA LYS A 247 12.62 -3.48 -2.71
C LYS A 247 11.49 -4.38 -2.24
N PHE A 248 10.46 -3.76 -1.69
CA PHE A 248 9.21 -4.42 -1.36
C PHE A 248 8.24 -4.41 -2.54
N GLN A 249 7.47 -5.48 -2.68
CA GLN A 249 6.41 -5.61 -3.67
C GLN A 249 5.19 -6.27 -3.02
N VAL A 250 4.03 -5.61 -3.04
CA VAL A 250 2.78 -6.23 -2.54
C VAL A 250 2.35 -7.44 -3.37
N ASN A 251 2.66 -7.43 -4.67
CA ASN A 251 2.45 -8.55 -5.59
C ASN A 251 1.01 -9.09 -5.62
N ALA A 252 0.14 -8.33 -6.27
CA ALA A 252 -1.25 -8.70 -6.53
C ALA A 252 -1.36 -9.88 -7.51
N LEU A 253 -2.10 -10.91 -7.11
CA LEU A 253 -2.23 -12.16 -7.86
C LEU A 253 -3.38 -12.15 -8.88
N PHE A 254 -4.26 -11.15 -8.80
CA PHE A 254 -5.32 -10.89 -9.78
C PHE A 254 -5.19 -9.49 -10.36
N GLU A 255 -5.52 -9.34 -11.64
CA GLU A 255 -5.68 -8.03 -12.29
C GLU A 255 -6.84 -7.21 -11.68
N THR A 256 -7.89 -7.90 -11.22
CA THR A 256 -9.02 -7.27 -10.51
C THR A 256 -9.53 -8.20 -9.42
N PRO A 257 -10.09 -7.65 -8.31
CA PRO A 257 -10.68 -8.46 -7.25
C PRO A 257 -11.71 -9.47 -7.76
N LYS A 258 -11.75 -10.66 -7.16
CA LYS A 258 -12.61 -11.78 -7.58
C LYS A 258 -13.51 -12.24 -6.44
N ASN A 259 -14.70 -12.74 -6.79
CA ASN A 259 -15.57 -13.44 -5.84
C ASN A 259 -15.08 -14.89 -5.70
N MET A 260 -14.61 -15.26 -4.52
CA MET A 260 -13.98 -16.56 -4.30
C MET A 260 -14.24 -17.09 -2.90
N ASN A 261 -14.15 -18.42 -2.75
CA ASN A 261 -14.12 -19.03 -1.44
C ASN A 261 -12.70 -18.93 -0.88
N ILE A 262 -12.52 -18.07 0.13
CA ILE A 262 -11.25 -17.84 0.82
C ILE A 262 -10.98 -18.85 1.95
N SER A 263 -11.89 -19.82 2.16
CA SER A 263 -11.71 -20.86 3.17
C SER A 263 -10.65 -21.86 2.70
N ILE A 264 -9.50 -21.84 3.37
CA ILE A 264 -8.40 -22.79 3.16
C ILE A 264 -8.40 -23.78 4.35
N PRO A 265 -8.55 -25.09 4.12
CA PRO A 265 -8.46 -26.10 5.18
C PRO A 265 -7.13 -26.02 5.94
N LYS A 266 -7.16 -26.16 7.27
CA LYS A 266 -5.98 -26.01 8.13
C LYS A 266 -4.79 -26.88 7.69
N ASN A 267 -5.05 -28.11 7.26
CA ASN A 267 -4.03 -29.08 6.86
C ASN A 267 -3.33 -28.77 5.53
N VAL A 268 -3.75 -27.73 4.81
CA VAL A 268 -3.11 -27.30 3.55
C VAL A 268 -2.64 -25.85 3.60
N LYS A 269 -2.74 -25.18 4.75
CA LYS A 269 -2.30 -23.79 4.91
C LYS A 269 -0.78 -23.60 4.85
N ASN A 270 -0.01 -24.68 5.04
CA ASN A 270 1.45 -24.71 4.92
C ASN A 270 1.92 -25.48 3.66
N ASN A 271 1.16 -25.42 2.57
CA ASN A 271 1.55 -26.06 1.31
C ASN A 271 2.13 -25.03 0.35
N ARG A 272 3.17 -25.42 -0.39
CA ARG A 272 3.70 -24.62 -1.52
C ARG A 272 2.61 -24.23 -2.51
N PHE A 273 1.69 -25.13 -2.86
CA PHE A 273 0.61 -24.86 -3.80
C PHE A 273 -0.72 -24.70 -3.09
N ILE A 274 -1.34 -23.52 -3.22
CA ILE A 274 -2.67 -23.23 -2.70
C ILE A 274 -3.68 -23.20 -3.85
N VAL A 275 -4.68 -24.09 -3.79
CA VAL A 275 -5.71 -24.23 -4.82
C VAL A 275 -7.00 -23.58 -4.33
N LEU A 276 -7.51 -22.60 -5.08
CA LEU A 276 -8.67 -21.78 -4.75
C LEU A 276 -9.74 -21.90 -5.82
N ASN A 277 -11.00 -21.99 -5.39
CA ASN A 277 -12.14 -22.03 -6.31
C ASN A 277 -12.74 -20.64 -6.44
N ILE A 278 -12.69 -20.08 -7.65
CA ILE A 278 -13.33 -18.81 -7.99
C ILE A 278 -14.73 -19.10 -8.49
N LYS A 279 -15.72 -18.42 -7.92
CA LYS A 279 -17.11 -18.54 -8.36
C LYS A 279 -17.19 -18.13 -9.83
N ASP A 280 -17.78 -18.98 -10.67
CA ASP A 280 -18.04 -18.73 -12.09
C ASP A 280 -16.81 -18.65 -13.02
N LYS A 281 -15.57 -18.82 -12.53
CA LYS A 281 -14.33 -18.68 -13.34
C LYS A 281 -13.33 -19.83 -13.23
N GLY A 282 -13.64 -20.86 -12.43
CA GLY A 282 -12.84 -22.09 -12.32
C GLY A 282 -11.78 -22.05 -11.21
N THR A 283 -10.76 -22.90 -11.34
CA THR A 283 -9.71 -23.07 -10.34
C THR A 283 -8.53 -22.13 -10.55
N PHE A 284 -8.08 -21.53 -9.46
CA PHE A 284 -6.90 -20.69 -9.37
C PHE A 284 -5.86 -21.36 -8.47
N VAL A 285 -4.58 -21.19 -8.80
CA VAL A 285 -3.50 -21.82 -8.04
C VAL A 285 -2.42 -20.80 -7.77
N VAL A 286 -2.04 -20.67 -6.50
CA VAL A 286 -0.88 -19.89 -6.08
C VAL A 286 0.29 -20.83 -5.87
N ASP A 287 1.43 -20.53 -6.49
CA ASP A 287 2.73 -21.01 -6.05
C ASP A 287 3.23 -20.06 -4.97
N MET A 288 3.27 -20.52 -3.73
CA MET A 288 3.73 -19.74 -2.58
C MET A 288 5.24 -19.51 -2.64
N GLU A 289 6.02 -20.45 -3.17
CA GLU A 289 7.47 -20.32 -3.29
C GLU A 289 7.82 -19.18 -4.24
N ASN A 290 7.20 -19.18 -5.42
CA ASN A 290 7.40 -18.13 -6.43
C ASN A 290 6.46 -16.93 -6.27
N ARG A 291 5.60 -16.95 -5.26
CA ARG A 291 4.59 -15.93 -4.91
C ARG A 291 3.73 -15.53 -6.11
N LYS A 292 3.39 -16.46 -7.00
CA LYS A 292 2.74 -16.18 -8.30
C LYS A 292 1.56 -17.08 -8.59
N ASN A 293 0.65 -16.60 -9.43
CA ASN A 293 -0.41 -17.43 -9.99
C ASN A 293 0.14 -18.40 -11.04
N ILE A 294 -0.23 -19.67 -10.95
CA ILE A 294 0.07 -20.68 -11.97
C ILE A 294 -1.04 -20.73 -13.01
N ASN A 295 -0.68 -20.49 -14.28
CA ASN A 295 -1.62 -20.68 -15.38
C ASN A 295 -1.83 -22.18 -15.67
N LEU A 296 -2.88 -22.75 -15.08
CA LEU A 296 -3.24 -24.14 -15.30
C LEU A 296 -3.64 -24.41 -16.77
N PRO A 297 -3.16 -25.52 -17.39
CA PRO A 297 -3.68 -25.99 -18.66
C PRO A 297 -5.20 -26.19 -18.61
N LYS A 298 -5.91 -25.95 -19.72
CA LYS A 298 -7.40 -26.08 -19.78
C LYS A 298 -7.91 -27.41 -19.21
N LYS A 299 -7.20 -28.52 -19.46
CA LYS A 299 -7.53 -29.86 -18.96
C LYS A 299 -7.47 -30.01 -17.43
N MET A 300 -6.71 -29.16 -16.73
CA MET A 300 -6.53 -29.19 -15.28
C MET A 300 -7.51 -28.28 -14.54
N LYS A 301 -8.07 -27.25 -15.20
CA LYS A 301 -8.92 -26.23 -14.55
C LYS A 301 -10.21 -26.78 -13.93
N ASN A 302 -10.69 -27.93 -14.41
CA ASN A 302 -11.92 -28.57 -13.93
C ASN A 302 -11.65 -29.84 -13.11
N LYS A 303 -10.38 -30.08 -12.73
CA LYS A 303 -9.98 -31.25 -11.96
C LYS A 303 -10.14 -31.00 -10.46
N THR A 304 -10.18 -32.09 -9.69
CA THR A 304 -10.21 -31.99 -8.23
C THR A 304 -8.91 -31.39 -7.70
N THR A 305 -8.97 -30.75 -6.52
CA THR A 305 -7.77 -30.20 -5.85
C THR A 305 -6.65 -31.22 -5.75
N LYS A 306 -6.95 -32.48 -5.42
CA LYS A 306 -5.97 -33.56 -5.31
C LYS A 306 -5.28 -33.87 -6.66
N GLU A 307 -6.05 -33.96 -7.75
CA GLU A 307 -5.50 -34.17 -9.10
C GLU A 307 -4.60 -33.00 -9.53
N ILE A 308 -5.02 -31.76 -9.22
CA ILE A 308 -4.24 -30.55 -9.54
C ILE A 308 -2.92 -30.55 -8.76
N LEU A 309 -2.95 -30.77 -7.45
CA LEU A 309 -1.74 -30.82 -6.62
C LEU A 309 -0.78 -31.93 -7.07
N ASN A 310 -1.29 -33.11 -7.41
CA ASN A 310 -0.47 -34.21 -7.92
C ASN A 310 0.17 -33.89 -9.29
N TRP A 311 -0.52 -33.10 -10.12
CA TRP A 311 0.03 -32.65 -11.39
C TRP A 311 1.13 -31.60 -11.17
N LEU A 312 0.90 -30.63 -10.29
CA LEU A 312 1.87 -29.58 -9.95
C LEU A 312 3.18 -30.17 -9.44
N LYS A 313 3.13 -31.10 -8.48
CA LYS A 313 4.31 -31.79 -7.94
C LYS A 313 5.19 -32.52 -8.97
N LYS A 314 4.67 -32.77 -10.18
CA LYS A 314 5.40 -33.46 -11.26
C LYS A 314 5.90 -32.53 -12.34
N ASN A 315 5.39 -31.30 -12.41
CA ASN A 315 5.57 -30.42 -13.57
C ASN A 315 6.06 -29.01 -13.20
N GLN A 316 6.25 -28.72 -11.91
CA GLN A 316 6.78 -27.47 -11.35
C GLN A 316 7.79 -27.85 -10.28
#